data_AF-A0AA37MIC3-F1
#
_entry.id   AF-A0AA37MIC3-F1
#
_cell.length_a   1.000
_cell.length_b   1.000
_cell.length_c   1.000
_cell.angle_alpha   90.00
_cell.angle_beta   90.00
_cell.angle_gamma   90.00
#
_symmetry.space_group_name_H-M   'P 1'
#
loop_
_entity.id
_entity.type
_entity.pdbx_description
1 polymer ?
#
loop_
_entity_poly.entity_id
_entity_poly.type
_entity_poly.pdbx_seq_one_letter_code
_entity_poly.pdbx_strand_id
1 'polypeptide(L)'
;MEHKHIPGLVDVIKVDQPADILQIARDDTLDRVFGSGKPLLNSLLVRRILGVLSYNGHRFPTMSARKAIGREIQQDALWKKLNTAAPNIRAAPADLEPLAAWIRESNPDVAVGPLVQQIIGRLFSPTFEADDNTWAAAEVIAASLAPGNAVRNLAWKVTGKVTRAKALLASMVGGDLAGVHAVSVAIHNVVRGLNQMRCLYLDTSVRQTLTPETASERCLFAPGVVLRQATSNGTVGGCPYAAGTLLLLELEKARQTSGDESMIFLADTWSRCPAEQWVPAMLEGVWRRVTNA
;
A
#
# COMPACT_ATOMS: atom_id res chain seq x y z
N MET A 1 17.68 -12.55 3.26
CA MET A 1 18.45 -11.34 2.85
C MET A 1 19.23 -11.64 1.58
N GLU A 2 19.21 -10.75 0.58
CA GLU A 2 19.91 -10.88 -0.70
C GLU A 2 20.60 -9.56 -1.05
N HIS A 3 21.90 -9.58 -1.37
CA HIS A 3 22.65 -8.38 -1.77
C HIS A 3 23.10 -8.50 -3.22
N LYS A 4 22.65 -7.57 -4.06
CA LYS A 4 23.10 -7.43 -5.45
C LYS A 4 23.96 -6.19 -5.58
N HIS A 5 25.26 -6.41 -5.71
CA HIS A 5 26.26 -5.35 -5.88
C HIS A 5 26.98 -5.47 -7.22
N ILE A 6 26.91 -4.42 -8.03
CA ILE A 6 27.71 -4.24 -9.23
C ILE A 6 28.31 -2.83 -9.13
N PRO A 7 29.63 -2.68 -8.91
CA PRO A 7 30.27 -1.41 -8.64
C PRO A 7 29.85 -0.30 -9.60
N GLY A 8 29.37 0.82 -9.05
CA GLY A 8 28.91 2.00 -9.81
C GLY A 8 27.56 1.85 -10.54
N LEU A 9 27.05 0.63 -10.71
CA LEU A 9 25.85 0.34 -11.48
C LEU A 9 24.64 0.01 -10.61
N VAL A 10 24.77 -0.94 -9.68
CA VAL A 10 23.68 -1.43 -8.81
C VAL A 10 24.22 -1.66 -7.41
N ASP A 11 23.44 -1.28 -6.41
CA ASP A 11 23.70 -1.68 -5.02
C ASP A 11 22.37 -1.80 -4.28
N VAL A 12 21.84 -3.02 -4.23
CA VAL A 12 20.49 -3.29 -3.72
C VAL A 12 20.54 -4.42 -2.72
N ILE A 13 20.00 -4.17 -1.52
CA ILE A 13 19.81 -5.18 -0.48
C ILE A 13 18.32 -5.45 -0.33
N LYS A 14 17.90 -6.70 -0.52
CA LYS A 14 16.56 -7.17 -0.16
C LYS A 14 16.58 -7.69 1.27
N VAL A 15 15.66 -7.18 2.08
CA VAL A 15 15.56 -7.48 3.50
C VAL A 15 14.19 -8.10 3.74
N ASP A 16 14.20 -9.35 4.20
CA ASP A 16 13.02 -10.20 4.36
C ASP A 16 12.90 -10.78 5.77
N GLN A 17 13.74 -10.34 6.71
CA GLN A 17 13.65 -10.70 8.13
C GLN A 17 12.96 -9.56 8.90
N PRO A 18 11.91 -9.85 9.71
CA PRO A 18 11.20 -8.81 10.45
C PRO A 18 12.10 -7.99 11.37
N ALA A 19 13.03 -8.64 12.09
CA ALA A 19 13.96 -7.96 13.00
C ALA A 19 14.84 -6.93 12.28
N ASP A 20 15.38 -7.29 11.11
CA ASP A 20 16.18 -6.39 10.28
C ASP A 20 15.33 -5.25 9.71
N ILE A 21 14.10 -5.53 9.26
CA ILE A 21 13.16 -4.51 8.77
C ILE A 21 12.86 -3.48 9.88
N LEU A 22 12.63 -3.93 11.10
CA LEU A 22 12.37 -3.06 12.26
C LEU A 22 13.63 -2.30 12.69
N GLN A 23 14.82 -2.92 12.59
CA GLN A 23 16.09 -2.22 12.77
C GLN A 23 16.23 -1.06 11.77
N ILE A 24 15.96 -1.32 10.48
CA ILE A 24 16.00 -0.30 9.43
C ILE A 24 14.99 0.82 9.71
N ALA A 25 13.81 0.49 10.23
CA ALA A 25 12.81 1.49 10.58
C ALA A 25 13.30 2.42 11.70
N ARG A 26 14.17 1.94 12.61
CA ARG A 26 14.73 2.75 13.71
C ARG A 26 15.93 3.57 13.24
N ASP A 27 16.77 3.02 12.36
CA ASP A 27 17.98 3.65 11.83
C ASP A 27 17.69 4.91 11.00
N ASP A 28 18.21 6.06 11.43
CA ASP A 28 17.99 7.35 10.77
C ASP A 28 18.86 7.56 9.52
N THR A 29 19.86 6.69 9.29
CA THR A 29 20.66 6.66 8.08
C THR A 29 19.96 5.97 6.91
N LEU A 30 18.81 5.34 7.16
CA LEU A 30 18.01 4.62 6.17
C LEU A 30 16.66 5.32 5.99
N ASP A 31 16.53 6.13 4.94
CA ASP A 31 15.44 7.10 4.76
C ASP A 31 14.80 7.00 3.36
N ARG A 32 13.77 7.82 3.12
CA ARG A 32 13.10 8.11 1.85
C ARG A 32 13.50 9.48 1.29
N VAL A 33 14.64 10.05 1.71
CA VAL A 33 15.18 11.28 1.11
C VAL A 33 15.40 11.09 -0.39
N PHE A 34 15.93 9.93 -0.78
CA PHE A 34 16.17 9.53 -2.16
C PHE A 34 17.04 10.55 -2.93
N GLY A 35 18.35 10.38 -2.85
CA GLY A 35 19.35 11.20 -3.54
C GLY A 35 19.60 10.78 -4.99
N SER A 36 20.20 11.69 -5.76
CA SER A 36 20.59 11.51 -7.17
C SER A 36 21.96 10.84 -7.36
N GLY A 37 22.58 10.37 -6.27
CA GLY A 37 23.92 9.78 -6.26
C GLY A 37 24.02 8.39 -6.91
N LYS A 38 25.24 7.91 -7.06
CA LYS A 38 25.55 6.52 -7.45
C LYS A 38 24.91 5.53 -6.45
N PRO A 39 24.60 4.30 -6.87
CA PRO A 39 24.78 3.70 -8.20
C PRO A 39 23.79 4.16 -9.28
N LEU A 40 24.16 4.10 -10.56
CA LEU A 40 23.38 4.64 -11.68
C LEU A 40 21.99 4.01 -11.84
N LEU A 41 21.88 2.67 -11.83
CA LEU A 41 20.58 2.02 -12.01
C LEU A 41 19.67 2.20 -10.80
N ASN A 42 20.25 2.33 -9.59
CA ASN A 42 19.50 2.70 -8.39
C ASN A 42 18.81 4.05 -8.57
N SER A 43 19.55 5.07 -9.02
CA SER A 43 18.99 6.42 -9.20
C SER A 43 17.93 6.46 -10.31
N LEU A 44 18.10 5.70 -11.40
CA LEU A 44 17.07 5.56 -12.44
C LEU A 44 15.81 4.88 -11.91
N LEU A 45 15.94 3.80 -11.14
CA LEU A 45 14.82 3.10 -10.52
C LEU A 45 14.06 4.02 -9.56
N VAL A 46 14.77 4.71 -8.67
CA VAL A 46 14.20 5.66 -7.72
C VAL A 46 13.50 6.80 -8.46
N ARG A 47 14.13 7.40 -9.46
CA ARG A 47 13.53 8.48 -10.26
C ARG A 47 12.24 8.03 -10.94
N ARG A 48 12.20 6.79 -11.45
CA ARG A 48 10.98 6.21 -12.02
C ARG A 48 9.89 6.08 -10.96
N ILE A 49 10.21 5.45 -9.83
CA ILE A 49 9.25 5.24 -8.72
C ILE A 49 8.71 6.57 -8.20
N LEU A 50 9.59 7.56 -7.97
CA LEU A 50 9.19 8.90 -7.55
C LEU A 50 8.34 9.60 -8.63
N GLY A 51 8.68 9.44 -9.91
CA GLY A 51 7.86 9.99 -11.00
C GLY A 51 6.43 9.43 -11.02
N VAL A 52 6.24 8.17 -10.60
CA VAL A 52 4.91 7.59 -10.42
C VAL A 52 4.28 8.08 -9.10
N LEU A 53 4.98 7.97 -7.99
CA LEU A 53 4.52 8.31 -6.63
C LEU A 53 4.72 9.80 -6.29
N SER A 54 4.47 10.65 -7.29
CA SER A 54 4.43 12.10 -7.16
C SER A 54 3.36 12.66 -8.06
N TYR A 55 2.77 13.78 -7.63
CA TYR A 55 1.80 14.53 -8.42
C TYR A 55 2.02 16.03 -8.20
N ASN A 56 2.00 16.82 -9.28
CA ASN A 56 2.29 18.26 -9.27
C ASN A 56 3.53 18.65 -8.43
N GLY A 57 4.64 17.92 -8.62
CA GLY A 57 5.91 18.18 -7.94
C GLY A 57 6.01 17.68 -6.50
N HIS A 58 4.92 17.17 -5.92
CA HIS A 58 4.87 16.70 -4.54
C HIS A 58 4.89 15.17 -4.49
N ARG A 59 5.68 14.59 -3.58
CA ARG A 59 5.73 13.14 -3.33
C ARG A 59 4.48 12.69 -2.58
N PHE A 60 4.01 11.49 -2.88
CA PHE A 60 3.01 10.84 -2.05
C PHE A 60 3.57 10.66 -0.62
N PRO A 61 2.72 10.67 0.42
CA PRO A 61 3.19 10.57 1.81
C PRO A 61 4.09 9.34 2.08
N THR A 62 3.86 8.24 1.38
CA THR A 62 4.66 7.01 1.49
C THR A 62 6.09 7.15 0.95
N MET A 63 6.38 8.20 0.17
CA MET A 63 7.71 8.51 -0.38
C MET A 63 8.34 9.77 0.24
N SER A 64 7.70 10.37 1.25
CA SER A 64 8.24 11.51 1.99
C SER A 64 9.31 11.07 3.00
N ALA A 65 10.39 11.84 3.07
CA ALA A 65 11.50 11.59 4.00
C ALA A 65 11.04 11.63 5.47
N ARG A 66 11.79 10.99 6.37
CA ARG A 66 11.46 10.92 7.80
C ARG A 66 11.29 12.32 8.40
N LYS A 67 12.23 13.21 8.11
CA LYS A 67 12.28 14.59 8.63
C LYS A 67 11.68 15.62 7.65
N ALA A 68 10.87 15.19 6.68
CA ALA A 68 10.20 16.13 5.78
C ALA A 68 9.24 17.03 6.57
N ILE A 69 9.28 18.34 6.28
CA ILE A 69 8.47 19.34 6.98
C ILE A 69 6.99 18.96 6.92
N GLY A 70 6.33 18.92 8.07
CA GLY A 70 4.90 18.63 8.20
C GLY A 70 4.50 17.16 8.03
N ARG A 71 5.42 16.24 7.67
CA ARG A 71 5.11 14.83 7.42
C ARG A 71 4.44 14.15 8.61
N GLU A 72 5.04 14.27 9.79
CA GLU A 72 4.50 13.67 11.02
C GLU A 72 3.11 14.20 11.33
N ILE A 73 2.93 15.53 11.32
CA ILE A 73 1.64 16.18 11.57
C ILE A 73 0.57 15.67 10.60
N GLN A 74 0.89 15.57 9.30
CA GLN A 74 -0.04 15.09 8.28
C GLN A 74 -0.37 13.60 8.45
N GLN A 75 0.63 12.76 8.76
CA GLN A 75 0.44 11.34 9.02
C GLN A 75 -0.46 11.12 10.25
N ASP A 76 -0.24 11.90 11.31
CA ASP A 76 -1.02 11.86 12.55
C ASP A 76 -2.45 12.34 12.34
N ALA A 77 -2.64 13.42 11.59
CA ALA A 77 -3.97 13.92 11.25
C ALA A 77 -4.76 12.88 10.44
N LEU A 78 -4.12 12.22 9.48
CA LEU A 78 -4.74 11.15 8.70
C LEU A 78 -5.04 9.92 9.56
N TRP A 79 -4.11 9.50 10.42
CA TRP A 79 -4.31 8.40 11.36
C TRP A 79 -5.51 8.67 12.28
N LYS A 80 -5.62 9.89 12.84
CA LYS A 80 -6.76 10.29 13.67
C LYS A 80 -8.07 10.22 12.87
N LYS A 81 -8.09 10.83 11.68
CA LYS A 81 -9.27 10.83 10.80
C LYS A 81 -9.77 9.42 10.50
N LEU A 82 -8.87 8.50 10.12
CA LEU A 82 -9.24 7.13 9.77
C LEU A 82 -9.70 6.34 11.00
N ASN A 83 -9.01 6.47 12.14
CA ASN A 83 -9.36 5.72 13.33
C ASN A 83 -10.63 6.23 14.02
N THR A 84 -10.95 7.52 13.90
CA THR A 84 -12.27 8.04 14.29
C THR A 84 -13.40 7.41 13.46
N ALA A 85 -13.15 7.07 12.20
CA ALA A 85 -14.13 6.41 11.33
C ALA A 85 -14.22 4.88 11.52
N ALA A 86 -13.22 4.26 12.17
CA ALA A 86 -13.11 2.81 12.30
C ALA A 86 -14.29 2.15 13.04
N PRO A 87 -14.81 2.69 14.17
CA PRO A 87 -15.97 2.09 14.85
C PRO A 87 -17.22 2.05 13.97
N ASN A 88 -17.46 3.08 13.16
CA ASN A 88 -18.64 3.14 12.29
C ASN A 88 -18.58 2.11 11.18
N ILE A 89 -17.44 1.97 10.49
CA ILE A 89 -17.31 0.97 9.41
C ILE A 89 -17.33 -0.46 9.96
N ARG A 90 -16.79 -0.69 11.17
CA ARG A 90 -16.88 -1.97 11.89
C ARG A 90 -18.32 -2.39 12.20
N ALA A 91 -19.20 -1.42 12.43
CA ALA A 91 -20.62 -1.67 12.71
C ALA A 91 -21.42 -2.16 11.49
N ALA A 92 -20.75 -2.44 10.36
CA ALA A 92 -21.35 -3.00 9.14
C ALA A 92 -22.46 -2.11 8.54
N PRO A 93 -22.18 -0.83 8.24
CA PRO A 93 -23.18 0.09 7.70
C PRO A 93 -23.70 -0.41 6.35
N ALA A 94 -24.87 0.08 5.94
CA ALA A 94 -25.51 -0.30 4.68
C ALA A 94 -24.61 -0.09 3.46
N ASP A 95 -23.71 0.89 3.51
CA ASP A 95 -22.71 1.16 2.46
C ASP A 95 -21.79 -0.04 2.15
N LEU A 96 -21.64 -1.01 3.07
CA LEU A 96 -20.87 -2.23 2.83
C LEU A 96 -21.64 -3.33 2.10
N GLU A 97 -22.94 -3.15 1.87
CA GLU A 97 -23.80 -4.14 1.20
C GLU A 97 -23.29 -4.58 -0.18
N PRO A 98 -22.81 -3.69 -1.08
CA PRO A 98 -22.30 -4.12 -2.38
C PRO A 98 -21.11 -5.09 -2.26
N LEU A 99 -20.21 -4.85 -1.29
CA LEU A 99 -19.08 -5.75 -1.01
C LEU A 99 -19.57 -7.08 -0.43
N ALA A 100 -20.56 -7.04 0.45
CA ALA A 100 -21.13 -8.25 1.05
C ALA A 100 -21.84 -9.12 0.02
N ALA A 101 -22.65 -8.51 -0.86
CA ALA A 101 -23.32 -9.19 -1.96
C ALA A 101 -22.32 -9.81 -2.96
N TRP A 102 -21.19 -9.13 -3.22
CA TRP A 102 -20.12 -9.68 -4.05
C TRP A 102 -19.46 -10.92 -3.42
N ILE A 103 -19.22 -10.91 -2.10
CA ILE A 103 -18.70 -12.07 -1.37
C ILE A 103 -19.67 -13.25 -1.39
N ARG A 104 -20.98 -12.98 -1.31
CA ARG A 104 -22.04 -14.01 -1.42
C ARG A 104 -22.24 -14.57 -2.83
N GLU A 105 -21.51 -14.07 -3.82
CA GLU A 105 -21.70 -14.36 -5.26
C GLU A 105 -23.09 -13.98 -5.78
N SER A 106 -23.77 -13.03 -5.14
CA SER A 106 -25.08 -12.56 -5.61
C SER A 106 -24.97 -11.66 -6.85
N ASN A 107 -23.77 -11.11 -7.13
CA ASN A 107 -23.46 -10.29 -8.32
C ASN A 107 -22.05 -10.61 -8.83
N PRO A 108 -21.81 -11.79 -9.43
CA PRO A 108 -20.46 -12.26 -9.77
C PRO A 108 -19.79 -11.44 -10.88
N ASP A 109 -20.57 -10.78 -11.74
CA ASP A 109 -20.07 -9.99 -12.88
C ASP A 109 -19.46 -8.64 -12.49
N VAL A 110 -19.64 -8.22 -11.23
CA VAL A 110 -19.11 -6.93 -10.74
C VAL A 110 -17.66 -7.10 -10.29
N ALA A 111 -16.79 -6.22 -10.78
CA ALA A 111 -15.41 -6.13 -10.30
C ALA A 111 -15.38 -5.59 -8.86
N VAL A 112 -14.68 -6.28 -7.95
CA VAL A 112 -14.53 -5.84 -6.55
C VAL A 112 -13.73 -4.55 -6.41
N GLY A 113 -12.84 -4.27 -7.38
CA GLY A 113 -11.97 -3.08 -7.39
C GLY A 113 -12.73 -1.77 -7.21
N PRO A 114 -13.65 -1.41 -8.13
CA PRO A 114 -14.51 -0.23 -7.98
C PRO A 114 -15.29 -0.20 -6.66
N LEU A 115 -15.84 -1.33 -6.19
CA LEU A 115 -16.59 -1.38 -4.93
C LEU A 115 -15.73 -0.97 -3.73
N VAL A 116 -14.48 -1.45 -3.66
CA VAL A 116 -13.55 -1.05 -2.60
C VAL A 116 -13.12 0.40 -2.77
N GLN A 117 -12.91 0.82 -4.03
CA GLN A 117 -12.47 2.17 -4.36
C GLN A 117 -13.53 3.20 -3.95
N GLN A 118 -14.80 2.85 -4.06
CA GLN A 118 -15.93 3.65 -3.60
C GLN A 118 -15.87 3.92 -2.10
N ILE A 119 -15.64 2.89 -1.29
CA ILE A 119 -15.59 3.00 0.18
C ILE A 119 -14.36 3.80 0.62
N ILE A 120 -13.19 3.48 0.06
CA ILE A 120 -11.94 4.17 0.41
C ILE A 120 -11.97 5.62 -0.06
N GLY A 121 -12.42 5.88 -1.29
CA GLY A 121 -12.48 7.21 -1.87
C GLY A 121 -13.37 8.17 -1.07
N ARG A 122 -14.48 7.67 -0.53
CA ARG A 122 -15.40 8.43 0.33
C ARG A 122 -14.80 8.88 1.66
N LEU A 123 -13.70 8.28 2.12
CA LEU A 123 -12.93 8.80 3.25
C LEU A 123 -12.26 10.15 2.91
N PHE A 124 -11.96 10.40 1.65
CA PHE A 124 -11.24 11.60 1.20
C PHE A 124 -12.16 12.63 0.53
N SER A 125 -13.17 12.16 -0.20
CA SER A 125 -14.16 13.00 -0.86
C SER A 125 -15.54 12.36 -0.75
N PRO A 126 -16.52 12.99 -0.06
CA PRO A 126 -17.87 12.44 0.07
C PRO A 126 -18.56 12.18 -1.28
N THR A 127 -18.17 12.92 -2.31
CA THR A 127 -18.69 12.80 -3.69
C THR A 127 -17.82 11.91 -4.57
N PHE A 128 -16.88 11.14 -4.00
CA PHE A 128 -16.13 10.16 -4.77
C PHE A 128 -17.10 9.13 -5.34
N GLU A 129 -17.03 8.87 -6.64
CA GLU A 129 -17.77 7.81 -7.32
C GLU A 129 -16.77 6.92 -8.06
N ALA A 130 -16.75 5.63 -7.73
CA ALA A 130 -15.87 4.69 -8.40
C ALA A 130 -16.53 4.10 -9.64
N ASP A 131 -15.76 3.97 -10.71
CA ASP A 131 -16.17 3.33 -11.95
C ASP A 131 -15.00 2.51 -12.55
N ASP A 132 -15.23 1.95 -13.74
CA ASP A 132 -14.19 1.22 -14.47
C ASP A 132 -12.99 2.10 -14.85
N ASN A 133 -13.20 3.40 -15.05
CA ASN A 133 -12.13 4.34 -15.41
C ASN A 133 -11.23 4.65 -14.22
N THR A 134 -11.81 4.90 -13.04
CA THR A 134 -11.05 5.12 -11.80
C THR A 134 -10.32 3.86 -11.38
N TRP A 135 -10.92 2.68 -11.59
CA TRP A 135 -10.23 1.41 -11.32
C TRP A 135 -9.09 1.16 -12.32
N ALA A 136 -9.32 1.33 -13.62
CA ALA A 136 -8.27 1.20 -14.63
C ALA A 136 -7.11 2.20 -14.39
N ALA A 137 -7.41 3.40 -13.88
CA ALA A 137 -6.39 4.36 -13.48
C ALA A 137 -5.53 3.85 -12.30
N ALA A 138 -6.14 3.23 -11.30
CA ALA A 138 -5.43 2.59 -10.19
C ALA A 138 -4.52 1.46 -10.70
N GLU A 139 -5.04 0.58 -11.57
CA GLU A 139 -4.28 -0.51 -12.17
C GLU A 139 -3.08 -0.02 -13.00
N VAL A 140 -3.24 1.07 -13.75
CA VAL A 140 -2.12 1.71 -14.49
C VAL A 140 -1.02 2.17 -13.53
N ILE A 141 -1.39 2.79 -12.41
CA ILE A 141 -0.42 3.26 -11.41
C ILE A 141 0.29 2.06 -10.78
N ALA A 142 -0.45 1.06 -10.29
CA ALA A 142 0.13 -0.15 -9.70
C ALA A 142 1.05 -0.90 -10.67
N ALA A 143 0.61 -1.10 -11.93
CA ALA A 143 1.39 -1.77 -12.97
C ALA A 143 2.65 -0.99 -13.38
N SER A 144 2.68 0.33 -13.18
CA SER A 144 3.88 1.16 -13.43
C SER A 144 4.94 1.06 -12.33
N LEU A 145 4.54 0.62 -11.13
CA LEU A 145 5.44 0.36 -10.00
C LEU A 145 6.02 -1.06 -10.06
N ALA A 146 5.26 -2.01 -10.61
CA ALA A 146 5.67 -3.40 -10.73
C ALA A 146 7.01 -3.52 -11.51
N PRO A 147 7.90 -4.45 -11.10
CA PRO A 147 9.10 -4.75 -11.86
C PRO A 147 8.75 -5.35 -13.25
N GLY A 148 9.62 -5.14 -14.23
CA GLY A 148 9.44 -5.66 -15.59
C GLY A 148 8.73 -4.70 -16.57
N ASN A 149 8.56 -5.16 -17.81
CA ASN A 149 7.86 -4.47 -18.91
C ASN A 149 8.34 -3.04 -19.22
N ALA A 150 9.65 -2.88 -19.47
CA ALA A 150 10.27 -1.60 -19.82
C ALA A 150 9.60 -0.92 -21.05
N VAL A 151 9.23 -1.70 -22.06
CA VAL A 151 8.56 -1.19 -23.27
C VAL A 151 7.20 -0.57 -22.93
N ARG A 152 6.37 -1.25 -22.13
CA ARG A 152 5.09 -0.72 -21.65
C ARG A 152 5.28 0.59 -20.89
N ASN A 153 6.23 0.62 -19.96
CA ASN A 153 6.51 1.80 -19.15
C ASN A 153 7.02 2.97 -20.00
N LEU A 154 7.83 2.71 -21.03
CA LEU A 154 8.26 3.71 -22.00
C LEU A 154 7.07 4.24 -22.81
N ALA A 155 6.23 3.35 -23.35
CA ALA A 155 5.02 3.74 -24.07
C ALA A 155 4.07 4.58 -23.21
N TRP A 156 3.89 4.24 -21.92
CA TRP A 156 3.09 5.02 -20.99
C TRP A 156 3.71 6.37 -20.64
N LYS A 157 5.04 6.45 -20.58
CA LYS A 157 5.75 7.72 -20.42
C LYS A 157 5.50 8.64 -21.62
N VAL A 158 5.65 8.13 -22.83
CA VAL A 158 5.44 8.90 -24.08
C VAL A 158 3.98 9.33 -24.21
N THR A 159 3.04 8.41 -23.98
CA THR A 159 1.60 8.71 -24.09
C THR A 159 1.06 9.50 -22.91
N GLY A 160 1.82 9.71 -21.84
CA GLY A 160 1.35 10.37 -20.61
C GLY A 160 0.29 9.59 -19.84
N LYS A 161 0.15 8.27 -20.06
CA LYS A 161 -0.93 7.46 -19.48
C LYS A 161 -0.95 7.48 -17.96
N VAL A 162 0.22 7.33 -17.32
CA VAL A 162 0.35 7.40 -15.85
C VAL A 162 0.02 8.79 -15.33
N THR A 163 0.40 9.85 -16.05
CA THR A 163 0.07 11.24 -15.66
C THR A 163 -1.43 11.47 -15.67
N ARG A 164 -2.13 11.03 -16.72
CA ARG A 164 -3.60 11.12 -16.79
C ARG A 164 -4.30 10.30 -15.70
N ALA A 165 -3.83 9.08 -15.43
CA ALA A 165 -4.36 8.24 -14.36
C ALA A 165 -4.26 8.93 -13.00
N LYS A 166 -3.10 9.53 -12.69
CA LYS A 166 -2.91 10.32 -11.47
C LYS A 166 -3.78 11.57 -11.43
N ALA A 167 -3.92 12.28 -12.55
CA ALA A 167 -4.74 13.48 -12.64
C ALA A 167 -6.23 13.18 -12.37
N LEU A 168 -6.74 12.10 -12.97
CA LEU A 168 -8.10 11.62 -12.73
C LEU A 168 -8.31 11.29 -11.24
N LEU A 169 -7.46 10.43 -10.66
CA LEU A 169 -7.65 10.06 -9.26
C LEU A 169 -7.44 11.23 -8.30
N ALA A 170 -6.51 12.15 -8.61
CA ALA A 170 -6.32 13.38 -7.86
C ALA A 170 -7.56 14.28 -7.89
N SER A 171 -8.21 14.46 -9.05
CA SER A 171 -9.44 15.27 -9.10
C SER A 171 -10.58 14.64 -8.28
N MET A 172 -10.66 13.31 -8.23
CA MET A 172 -11.71 12.60 -7.48
C MET A 172 -11.57 12.73 -5.96
N VAL A 173 -10.35 12.94 -5.45
CA VAL A 173 -10.07 13.11 -4.01
C VAL A 173 -9.69 14.55 -3.63
N GLY A 174 -10.02 15.53 -4.47
CA GLY A 174 -9.76 16.95 -4.18
C GLY A 174 -8.26 17.31 -4.08
N GLY A 175 -7.39 16.54 -4.74
CA GLY A 175 -5.94 16.74 -4.73
C GLY A 175 -5.21 16.15 -3.52
N ASP A 176 -5.91 15.49 -2.59
CA ASP A 176 -5.27 14.84 -1.44
C ASP A 176 -4.37 13.68 -1.87
N LEU A 177 -3.05 13.82 -1.71
CA LEU A 177 -2.07 12.81 -2.12
C LEU A 177 -2.14 11.51 -1.29
N ALA A 178 -2.60 11.58 -0.04
CA ALA A 178 -2.89 10.39 0.73
C ALA A 178 -4.13 9.68 0.15
N GLY A 179 -5.14 10.46 -0.24
CA GLY A 179 -6.32 9.95 -0.96
C GLY A 179 -5.93 9.26 -2.27
N VAL A 180 -5.09 9.91 -3.09
CA VAL A 180 -4.61 9.32 -4.36
C VAL A 180 -3.87 8.02 -4.08
N HIS A 181 -2.96 7.99 -3.09
CA HIS A 181 -2.26 6.76 -2.72
C HIS A 181 -3.23 5.66 -2.25
N ALA A 182 -4.23 6.02 -1.45
CA ALA A 182 -5.21 5.08 -0.93
C ALA A 182 -6.01 4.41 -2.06
N VAL A 183 -6.55 5.19 -3.01
CA VAL A 183 -7.39 4.69 -4.11
C VAL A 183 -6.63 4.14 -5.31
N SER A 184 -5.29 4.24 -5.34
CA SER A 184 -4.45 3.77 -6.47
C SER A 184 -3.40 2.73 -6.14
N VAL A 185 -2.93 2.67 -4.89
CA VAL A 185 -1.84 1.77 -4.50
C VAL A 185 -2.24 0.90 -3.33
N ALA A 186 -2.67 1.50 -2.21
CA ALA A 186 -2.99 0.74 -1.00
C ALA A 186 -4.20 -0.18 -1.19
N ILE A 187 -5.17 0.26 -1.98
CA ILE A 187 -6.40 -0.48 -2.30
C ILE A 187 -6.16 -1.92 -2.80
N HIS A 188 -5.06 -2.19 -3.52
CA HIS A 188 -4.81 -3.51 -4.07
C HIS A 188 -4.59 -4.59 -3.00
N ASN A 189 -4.05 -4.23 -1.84
CA ASN A 189 -3.95 -5.16 -0.71
C ASN A 189 -5.32 -5.45 -0.10
N VAL A 190 -6.22 -4.45 -0.06
CA VAL A 190 -7.60 -4.62 0.42
C VAL A 190 -8.39 -5.52 -0.55
N VAL A 191 -8.22 -5.32 -1.86
CA VAL A 191 -8.82 -6.18 -2.89
C VAL A 191 -8.33 -7.62 -2.78
N ARG A 192 -7.03 -7.85 -2.54
CA ARG A 192 -6.51 -9.20 -2.23
C ARG A 192 -7.18 -9.79 -0.98
N GLY A 193 -7.33 -8.97 0.07
CA GLY A 193 -8.05 -9.32 1.29
C GLY A 193 -9.48 -9.78 1.06
N LEU A 194 -10.24 -9.05 0.23
CA LEU A 194 -11.63 -9.41 -0.05
C LEU A 194 -11.77 -10.64 -0.96
N ASN A 195 -10.82 -10.87 -1.87
CA ASN A 195 -10.77 -12.14 -2.62
C ASN A 195 -10.53 -13.32 -1.67
N GLN A 196 -9.62 -13.18 -0.71
CA GLN A 196 -9.43 -14.18 0.33
C GLN A 196 -10.70 -14.36 1.18
N MET A 197 -11.35 -13.26 1.56
CA MET A 197 -12.60 -13.29 2.32
C MET A 197 -13.72 -14.03 1.60
N ARG A 198 -13.84 -13.82 0.28
CA ARG A 198 -14.77 -14.57 -0.57
C ARG A 198 -14.47 -16.07 -0.53
N CYS A 199 -13.21 -16.47 -0.64
CA CYS A 199 -12.83 -17.87 -0.51
C CYS A 199 -13.21 -18.46 0.87
N LEU A 200 -12.94 -17.71 1.95
CA LEU A 200 -13.29 -18.13 3.32
C LEU A 200 -14.81 -18.25 3.53
N TYR A 201 -15.59 -17.35 2.92
CA TYR A 201 -17.04 -17.36 3.04
C TYR A 201 -17.70 -18.51 2.26
N LEU A 202 -17.17 -18.83 1.08
CA LEU A 202 -17.72 -19.90 0.23
C LEU A 202 -17.40 -21.30 0.78
N ASP A 203 -16.35 -21.43 1.57
CA ASP A 203 -16.13 -22.63 2.38
C ASP A 203 -17.10 -22.63 3.58
N THR A 204 -18.12 -23.48 3.50
CA THR A 204 -19.16 -23.57 4.54
C THR A 204 -18.60 -24.01 5.89
N SER A 205 -17.58 -24.87 5.92
CA SER A 205 -16.97 -25.35 7.16
C SER A 205 -16.20 -24.23 7.89
N VAL A 206 -15.54 -23.38 7.10
CA VAL A 206 -14.81 -22.22 7.60
C VAL A 206 -15.79 -21.11 8.01
N ARG A 207 -16.75 -20.77 7.16
CA ARG A 207 -17.72 -19.69 7.41
C ARG A 207 -18.46 -19.85 8.73
N GLN A 208 -18.86 -21.07 9.09
CA GLN A 208 -19.63 -21.33 10.31
C GLN A 208 -18.82 -21.18 11.60
N THR A 209 -17.48 -21.14 11.52
CA THR A 209 -16.58 -21.15 12.68
C THR A 209 -15.83 -19.84 12.87
N LEU A 210 -15.68 -19.04 11.82
CA LEU A 210 -14.95 -17.77 11.89
C LEU A 210 -15.77 -16.66 12.53
N THR A 211 -15.19 -16.06 13.58
CA THR A 211 -15.62 -14.75 14.06
C THR A 211 -15.24 -13.66 13.04
N PRO A 212 -15.93 -12.50 13.05
CA PRO A 212 -15.55 -11.36 12.21
C PRO A 212 -14.10 -10.92 12.37
N GLU A 213 -13.58 -10.96 13.59
CA GLU A 213 -12.22 -10.55 13.93
C GLU A 213 -11.20 -11.50 13.28
N THR A 214 -11.38 -12.82 13.45
CA THR A 214 -10.48 -13.81 12.83
C THR A 214 -10.61 -13.83 11.31
N ALA A 215 -11.81 -13.60 10.75
CA ALA A 215 -11.97 -13.45 9.32
C ALA A 215 -11.21 -12.22 8.78
N SER A 216 -11.27 -11.10 9.49
CA SER A 216 -10.52 -9.89 9.16
C SER A 216 -9.01 -10.12 9.18
N GLU A 217 -8.47 -10.70 10.27
CA GLU A 217 -7.04 -11.02 10.42
C GLU A 217 -6.50 -11.87 9.27
N ARG A 218 -7.24 -12.91 8.87
CA ARG A 218 -6.88 -13.80 7.74
C ARG A 218 -6.93 -13.11 6.37
N CYS A 219 -7.60 -11.97 6.29
CA CYS A 219 -7.74 -11.18 5.06
C CYS A 219 -6.80 -9.98 5.00
N LEU A 220 -5.95 -9.78 6.01
CA LEU A 220 -4.93 -8.74 5.97
C LEU A 220 -3.73 -9.17 5.11
N PHE A 221 -3.17 -8.22 4.36
CA PHE A 221 -2.00 -8.42 3.49
C PHE A 221 -0.99 -7.31 3.71
N ALA A 222 0.28 -7.67 3.87
CA ALA A 222 1.34 -6.69 3.95
C ALA A 222 1.68 -6.16 2.55
N PRO A 223 2.22 -4.94 2.43
CA PRO A 223 2.79 -4.46 1.18
C PRO A 223 3.89 -5.42 0.68
N GLY A 224 3.97 -5.64 -0.63
CA GLY A 224 4.99 -6.52 -1.20
C GLY A 224 6.40 -6.03 -0.90
N VAL A 225 6.69 -4.77 -1.24
CA VAL A 225 8.00 -4.14 -1.01
C VAL A 225 7.85 -2.68 -0.60
N VAL A 226 8.66 -2.24 0.37
CA VAL A 226 8.83 -0.82 0.73
C VAL A 226 10.30 -0.42 0.54
N LEU A 227 10.56 0.78 0.00
CA LEU A 227 11.93 1.23 -0.31
C LEU A 227 12.53 2.12 0.79
N ARG A 228 13.82 1.94 1.04
CA ARG A 228 14.71 2.91 1.71
C ARG A 228 15.96 3.12 0.88
N GLN A 229 16.65 4.23 1.14
CA GLN A 229 17.99 4.48 0.65
C GLN A 229 18.90 4.86 1.81
N ALA A 230 20.09 4.30 1.81
CA ALA A 230 21.13 4.66 2.76
C ALA A 230 21.67 6.07 2.46
N THR A 231 21.76 6.91 3.49
CA THR A 231 22.36 8.25 3.42
C THR A 231 23.84 8.24 3.82
N SER A 232 24.28 7.20 4.53
CA SER A 232 25.66 6.95 4.93
C SER A 232 26.00 5.46 4.81
N ASN A 233 27.24 5.10 5.11
CA ASN A 233 27.64 3.70 5.19
C ASN A 233 27.16 3.08 6.51
N GLY A 234 26.95 1.77 6.54
CA GLY A 234 26.50 1.05 7.73
C GLY A 234 26.38 -0.45 7.49
N THR A 235 25.63 -1.11 8.37
CA THR A 235 25.38 -2.56 8.30
C THR A 235 23.94 -2.88 8.72
N VAL A 236 23.33 -3.89 8.11
CA VAL A 236 22.04 -4.44 8.51
C VAL A 236 22.08 -5.96 8.43
N GLY A 237 21.66 -6.66 9.48
CA GLY A 237 21.76 -8.13 9.55
C GLY A 237 23.17 -8.66 9.23
N GLY A 238 24.22 -7.91 9.59
CA GLY A 238 25.62 -8.22 9.26
C GLY A 238 26.04 -7.92 7.81
N CYS A 239 25.12 -7.51 6.93
CA CYS A 239 25.42 -7.12 5.56
C CYS A 239 25.82 -5.63 5.50
N PRO A 240 27.03 -5.29 5.04
CA PRO A 240 27.44 -3.90 4.88
C PRO A 240 26.71 -3.21 3.73
N TYR A 241 26.48 -1.91 3.87
CA TYR A 241 25.96 -1.05 2.81
C TYR A 241 26.72 0.27 2.73
N ALA A 242 26.75 0.85 1.54
CA ALA A 242 27.29 2.19 1.30
C ALA A 242 26.17 3.23 1.16
N ALA A 243 26.51 4.52 1.29
CA ALA A 243 25.60 5.59 0.93
C ALA A 243 25.10 5.42 -0.52
N GLY A 244 23.79 5.60 -0.74
CA GLY A 244 23.14 5.38 -2.03
C GLY A 244 22.62 3.95 -2.28
N THR A 245 22.99 2.99 -1.42
CA THR A 245 22.42 1.62 -1.44
C THR A 245 20.91 1.68 -1.28
N LEU A 246 20.18 0.94 -2.11
CA LEU A 246 18.73 0.80 -1.97
C LEU A 246 18.40 -0.44 -1.15
N LEU A 247 17.55 -0.27 -0.16
CA LEU A 247 17.03 -1.36 0.64
C LEU A 247 15.58 -1.61 0.25
N LEU A 248 15.29 -2.83 -0.19
CA LEU A 248 13.95 -3.31 -0.53
C LEU A 248 13.44 -4.16 0.63
N LEU A 249 12.52 -3.60 1.41
CA LEU A 249 11.92 -4.27 2.56
C LEU A 249 10.77 -5.14 2.07
N GLU A 250 10.97 -6.46 1.98
CA GLU A 250 10.00 -7.42 1.45
C GLU A 250 8.97 -7.81 2.55
N LEU A 251 8.09 -6.88 2.94
CA LEU A 251 7.23 -7.04 4.13
C LEU A 251 6.30 -8.25 4.04
N GLU A 252 5.69 -8.49 2.88
CA GLU A 252 4.82 -9.66 2.67
C GLU A 252 5.58 -10.97 2.77
N LYS A 253 6.80 -11.05 2.22
CA LYS A 253 7.65 -12.23 2.32
C LYS A 253 8.11 -12.47 3.76
N ALA A 254 8.48 -11.40 4.46
CA ALA A 254 8.83 -11.44 5.87
C ALA A 254 7.67 -11.99 6.71
N ARG A 255 6.46 -11.43 6.54
CA ARG A 255 5.24 -11.91 7.20
C ARG A 255 4.95 -13.38 6.91
N GLN A 256 4.99 -13.79 5.64
CA GLN A 256 4.68 -15.17 5.24
C GLN A 256 5.66 -16.18 5.86
N THR A 257 6.91 -15.78 6.07
CA THR A 257 7.95 -16.64 6.62
C THR A 257 7.89 -16.73 8.15
N SER A 258 7.60 -15.62 8.84
CA SER A 258 7.65 -15.55 10.32
C SER A 258 6.30 -15.60 11.01
N GLY A 259 5.21 -15.31 10.31
CA GLY A 259 3.89 -15.03 10.91
C GLY A 259 3.81 -13.66 11.62
N ASP A 260 4.81 -12.79 11.49
CA ASP A 260 4.86 -11.51 12.20
C ASP A 260 3.92 -10.46 11.57
N GLU A 261 2.82 -10.17 12.27
CA GLU A 261 1.79 -9.23 11.83
C GLU A 261 2.25 -7.77 11.85
N SER A 262 3.33 -7.44 12.55
CA SER A 262 3.88 -6.07 12.56
C SER A 262 4.28 -5.59 11.16
N MET A 263 4.53 -6.53 10.23
CA MET A 263 4.86 -6.25 8.83
C MET A 263 3.67 -5.71 8.01
N ILE A 264 2.42 -5.86 8.48
CA ILE A 264 1.23 -5.41 7.75
C ILE A 264 1.15 -3.88 7.73
N PHE A 265 1.29 -3.26 8.90
CA PHE A 265 1.09 -1.82 9.08
C PHE A 265 2.32 -1.06 9.55
N LEU A 266 3.36 -1.74 10.06
CA LEU A 266 4.53 -1.12 10.69
C LEU A 266 4.13 -0.08 11.76
N ALA A 267 3.10 -0.41 12.55
CA ALA A 267 2.39 0.49 13.48
C ALA A 267 3.33 1.26 14.42
N ASP A 268 4.35 0.58 14.95
CA ASP A 268 5.30 1.13 15.93
C ASP A 268 6.51 1.82 15.29
N THR A 269 6.36 2.32 14.06
CA THR A 269 7.46 2.97 13.32
C THR A 269 7.02 4.32 12.77
N TRP A 270 7.99 5.18 12.44
CA TRP A 270 7.72 6.41 11.69
C TRP A 270 7.07 6.17 10.32
N SER A 271 7.12 4.93 9.84
CA SER A 271 6.59 4.49 8.57
C SER A 271 5.19 3.90 8.66
N ARG A 272 4.54 4.01 9.82
CA ARG A 272 3.22 3.44 10.10
C ARG A 272 2.20 3.73 9.01
N CYS A 273 1.39 2.73 8.72
CA CYS A 273 0.18 2.88 7.92
C CYS A 273 -0.87 3.63 8.75
N PRO A 274 -1.37 4.79 8.28
CA PRO A 274 -2.42 5.53 9.00
C PRO A 274 -3.74 4.76 9.14
N ALA A 275 -3.95 3.71 8.35
CA ALA A 275 -5.19 2.94 8.29
C ALA A 275 -5.15 1.65 9.13
N GLU A 276 -4.20 1.52 10.06
CA GLU A 276 -3.95 0.30 10.85
C GLU A 276 -5.15 -0.21 11.64
N GLN A 277 -6.09 0.66 12.06
CA GLN A 277 -7.34 0.24 12.70
C GLN A 277 -8.51 0.23 11.73
N TRP A 278 -8.51 1.16 10.77
CA TRP A 278 -9.62 1.30 9.83
C TRP A 278 -9.73 0.14 8.83
N VAL A 279 -8.62 -0.37 8.29
CA VAL A 279 -8.66 -1.50 7.35
C VAL A 279 -9.17 -2.79 8.02
N PRO A 280 -8.66 -3.21 9.20
CA PRO A 280 -9.22 -4.35 9.90
C PRO A 280 -10.71 -4.15 10.26
N ALA A 281 -11.08 -2.96 10.74
CA ALA A 281 -12.47 -2.63 11.04
C ALA A 281 -13.39 -2.73 9.82
N MET A 282 -12.94 -2.29 8.65
CA MET A 282 -13.70 -2.40 7.40
C MET A 282 -13.90 -3.86 7.00
N LEU A 283 -12.85 -4.69 7.06
CA LEU A 283 -12.95 -6.12 6.76
C LEU A 283 -13.85 -6.85 7.76
N GLU A 284 -13.76 -6.54 9.06
CA GLU A 284 -14.70 -7.06 10.08
C GLU A 284 -16.15 -6.66 9.77
N GLY A 285 -16.37 -5.39 9.42
CA GLY A 285 -17.69 -4.87 9.06
C GLY A 285 -18.27 -5.57 7.83
N VAL A 286 -17.44 -5.84 6.81
CA VAL A 286 -17.83 -6.61 5.64
C VAL A 286 -18.21 -8.03 6.05
N TRP A 287 -17.38 -8.74 6.83
CA TRP A 287 -17.71 -10.10 7.27
C TRP A 287 -19.04 -10.16 8.04
N ARG A 288 -19.24 -9.26 9.00
CA ARG A 288 -20.51 -9.11 9.74
C ARG A 288 -21.69 -8.93 8.81
N ARG A 289 -21.55 -8.06 7.79
CA ARG A 289 -22.60 -7.81 6.79
C ARG A 289 -22.90 -9.05 5.95
N VAL A 290 -21.87 -9.84 5.64
CA VAL A 290 -22.02 -11.06 4.83
C VAL A 290 -22.74 -12.15 5.64
N THR A 291 -22.45 -12.29 6.94
CA THR A 291 -23.00 -13.34 7.80
C THR A 291 -24.33 -13.02 8.48
N ASN A 292 -24.70 -11.74 8.60
CA ASN A 292 -25.93 -11.30 9.27
C ASN A 292 -27.11 -11.05 8.31
N ALA A 293 -26.95 -11.32 7.01
CA ALA A 293 -27.99 -11.16 6.00
C ALA A 293 -28.86 -12.42 5.86
#